data_AF-E9CN92-F1
#
_entry.id   AF-E9CN92-F1
#
_cell.length_a   1.000
_cell.length_b   1.000
_cell.length_c   1.000
_cell.angle_alpha   90.00
_cell.angle_beta   90.00
_cell.angle_gamma   90.00
#
_symmetry.space_group_name_H-M   'P 1'
#
loop_
_entity.id
_entity.type
_entity.pdbx_description
1 polymer ?
#
loop_
_entity_poly.entity_id
_entity_poly.type
_entity_poly.pdbx_seq_one_letter_code
_entity_poly.pdbx_strand_id
1 'polypeptide(L)'
;MLSYCSFAPITPARDAIDRIAAVTRNNEFTRGRPLSDIVRFRPLITQDEQQRLMGQLEAPDSPWPAGRSRHFYQIFMSDEVSRERATFRFRREEAIFAPEKGLRINGESQDGLRPPYWVILEFKRSADDSIVCSDGYAHTLHSRSCTVPVDSGLERQTLDSLATCAAWLAKKRKAPIRSLSLKKPLFDYAVTVDGEEGWVLPDFMVEVTTAAGEKKAFVIETMGYQDEEYIERKSRQHRGMKMLGQLQTDPPRWPEETDRTLWRSKCTVFFLI
;
A
#
# COMPACT_ATOMS: atom_id res chain seq x y z
N MET A 1 -21.82 16.63 -12.30
CA MET A 1 -21.77 16.92 -10.85
C MET A 1 -21.90 15.59 -10.11
N LEU A 2 -20.79 15.06 -9.59
CA LEU A 2 -20.68 14.01 -8.55
C LEU A 2 -19.17 13.95 -8.21
N SER A 3 -18.72 14.83 -7.32
CA SER A 3 -17.34 14.83 -6.80
C SER A 3 -17.37 14.02 -5.51
N TYR A 4 -16.94 12.76 -5.55
CA TYR A 4 -16.84 11.94 -4.35
C TYR A 4 -15.58 12.34 -3.58
N CYS A 5 -15.74 13.13 -2.51
CA CYS A 5 -14.71 13.25 -1.47
C CYS A 5 -14.69 11.93 -0.66
N SER A 6 -14.09 10.89 -1.22
CA SER A 6 -13.69 9.70 -0.46
C SER A 6 -12.23 9.42 -0.78
N PHE A 7 -11.39 9.36 0.25
CA PHE A 7 -9.97 9.05 0.09
C PHE A 7 -9.71 7.61 -0.37
N ALA A 8 -10.68 6.72 -0.12
CA ALA A 8 -10.67 5.37 -0.64
C ALA A 8 -12.04 5.11 -1.26
N PRO A 9 -12.15 4.83 -2.57
CA PRO A 9 -13.38 4.26 -3.09
C PRO A 9 -13.51 2.87 -2.45
N ILE A 10 -14.53 2.68 -1.61
CA ILE A 10 -14.89 1.34 -1.12
C ILE A 10 -15.34 0.57 -2.35
N THR A 11 -14.44 -0.20 -2.93
CA THR A 11 -14.71 -1.04 -4.09
C THR A 11 -14.78 -2.49 -3.66
N PRO A 12 -15.63 -3.32 -4.30
CA PRO A 12 -15.51 -4.76 -4.16
C PRO A 12 -14.05 -5.20 -4.34
N ALA A 13 -13.58 -6.14 -3.52
CA ALA A 13 -12.18 -6.61 -3.57
C ALA A 13 -11.76 -7.06 -4.98
N ARG A 14 -12.71 -7.62 -5.75
CA ARG A 14 -12.53 -7.99 -7.14
C ARG A 14 -12.16 -6.80 -8.03
N ASP A 15 -12.89 -5.70 -7.91
CA ASP A 15 -12.64 -4.49 -8.70
C ASP A 15 -11.28 -3.87 -8.35
N ALA A 16 -10.87 -3.95 -7.07
CA ALA A 16 -9.55 -3.50 -6.66
C ALA A 16 -8.44 -4.37 -7.27
N ILE A 17 -8.60 -5.69 -7.27
CA ILE A 17 -7.70 -6.62 -7.96
C ILE A 17 -7.66 -6.34 -9.45
N ASP A 18 -8.81 -6.13 -10.09
CA ASP A 18 -8.90 -5.88 -11.54
C ASP A 18 -8.21 -4.58 -11.95
N ARG A 19 -8.28 -3.54 -11.09
CA ARG A 19 -7.52 -2.28 -11.27
C ARG A 19 -6.02 -2.52 -11.21
N ILE A 20 -5.53 -3.30 -10.24
CA ILE A 20 -4.11 -3.61 -10.15
C ILE A 20 -3.67 -4.48 -11.34
N ALA A 21 -4.48 -5.45 -11.74
CA ALA A 21 -4.23 -6.25 -12.94
C ALA A 21 -4.19 -5.38 -14.21
N ALA A 22 -4.95 -4.29 -14.27
CA ALA A 22 -4.85 -3.34 -15.37
C ALA A 22 -3.51 -2.60 -15.38
N VAL A 23 -3.00 -2.22 -14.20
CA VAL A 23 -1.65 -1.63 -14.07
C VAL A 23 -0.60 -2.60 -14.60
N THR A 24 -0.68 -3.91 -14.30
CA THR A 24 0.33 -4.88 -14.77
C THR A 24 0.28 -5.11 -16.29
N ARG A 25 -0.87 -4.91 -16.94
CA ARG A 25 -0.98 -4.96 -18.41
C ARG A 25 -0.35 -3.74 -19.09
N ASN A 26 -0.33 -2.60 -18.41
CA ASN A 26 0.08 -1.31 -18.97
C ASN A 26 1.51 -0.90 -18.61
N ASN A 27 2.23 -1.73 -17.85
CA ASN A 27 3.59 -1.48 -17.41
C ASN A 27 4.47 -2.66 -17.78
N GLU A 28 5.71 -2.39 -18.20
CA GLU A 28 6.65 -3.41 -18.66
C GLU A 28 7.74 -3.68 -17.61
N PHE A 29 8.17 -4.94 -17.49
CA PHE A 29 9.34 -5.31 -16.65
C PHE A 29 10.63 -5.43 -17.47
N THR A 30 10.49 -5.64 -18.78
CA THR A 30 11.54 -5.52 -19.77
C THR A 30 10.89 -5.09 -21.08
N ARG A 31 11.67 -4.51 -21.99
CA ARG A 31 11.16 -3.90 -23.23
C ARG A 31 10.21 -4.84 -23.98
N GLY A 32 8.98 -4.39 -24.21
CA GLY A 32 7.95 -5.13 -24.95
C GLY A 32 7.30 -6.28 -24.16
N ARG A 33 7.57 -6.40 -22.86
CA ARG A 33 7.05 -7.48 -22.01
C ARG A 33 6.27 -6.88 -20.83
N PRO A 34 4.93 -7.00 -20.83
CA PRO A 34 4.13 -6.44 -19.76
C PRO A 34 4.33 -7.21 -18.46
N LEU A 35 4.20 -6.53 -17.32
CA LEU A 35 4.21 -7.15 -15.98
C LEU A 35 3.14 -8.24 -15.86
N SER A 36 2.04 -8.14 -16.59
CA SER A 36 1.01 -9.17 -16.63
C SER A 36 1.49 -10.52 -17.13
N ASP A 37 2.64 -10.62 -17.80
CA ASP A 37 3.23 -11.91 -18.19
C ASP A 37 3.74 -12.69 -16.97
N ILE A 38 4.22 -11.97 -15.95
CA ILE A 38 4.84 -12.54 -14.76
C ILE A 38 4.02 -12.30 -13.50
N VAL A 39 3.00 -11.45 -13.48
CA VAL A 39 2.15 -11.22 -12.29
C VAL A 39 0.74 -11.74 -12.54
N ARG A 40 0.31 -12.70 -11.71
CA ARG A 40 -0.99 -13.38 -11.80
C ARG A 40 -1.85 -13.08 -10.58
N PHE A 41 -3.10 -12.70 -10.82
CA PHE A 41 -4.11 -12.48 -9.76
C PHE A 41 -5.12 -13.64 -9.66
N ARG A 42 -4.68 -14.83 -10.08
CA ARG A 42 -5.45 -16.08 -10.04
C ARG A 42 -4.69 -17.05 -9.15
N PRO A 43 -5.02 -17.16 -7.85
CA PRO A 43 -4.33 -18.08 -6.94
C PRO A 43 -4.60 -19.56 -7.31
N LEU A 44 -5.79 -19.89 -7.82
CA LEU A 44 -6.20 -21.25 -8.16
C LEU A 44 -5.75 -21.71 -9.56
N ILE A 45 -4.51 -21.42 -9.97
CA ILE A 45 -3.96 -21.97 -11.22
C ILE A 45 -3.55 -23.43 -11.02
N THR A 46 -3.82 -24.27 -12.01
CA THR A 46 -3.42 -25.69 -11.97
C THR A 46 -1.93 -25.85 -12.24
N GLN A 47 -1.36 -27.01 -11.89
CA GLN A 47 0.03 -27.33 -12.23
C GLN A 47 0.28 -27.27 -13.74
N ASP A 48 -0.65 -27.76 -14.57
CA ASP A 48 -0.54 -27.67 -16.04
C ASP A 48 -0.55 -26.23 -16.55
N GLU A 49 -1.31 -25.34 -15.91
CA GLU A 49 -1.30 -23.91 -16.22
C GLU A 49 0.03 -23.27 -15.80
N GLN A 50 0.57 -23.63 -14.63
CA GLN A 50 1.89 -23.18 -14.19
C GLN A 50 2.99 -23.62 -15.15
N GLN A 51 2.98 -24.89 -15.58
CA GLN A 51 3.96 -25.44 -16.53
C GLN A 51 3.90 -24.74 -17.88
N ARG A 52 2.69 -24.51 -18.41
CA ARG A 52 2.50 -23.73 -19.65
C ARG A 52 3.01 -22.30 -19.50
N LEU A 53 2.71 -21.64 -18.38
CA LEU A 53 3.19 -20.30 -18.10
C LEU A 53 4.72 -20.25 -18.04
N MET A 54 5.34 -21.14 -17.25
CA MET A 54 6.79 -21.18 -17.11
C MET A 54 7.48 -21.47 -18.45
N GLY A 55 6.96 -22.41 -19.24
CA GLY A 55 7.48 -22.70 -20.59
C GLY A 55 7.45 -21.49 -21.53
N GLN A 56 6.40 -20.66 -21.48
CA GLN A 56 6.34 -19.39 -22.23
C GLN A 56 7.38 -18.38 -21.74
N LEU A 57 7.59 -18.33 -20.42
CA LEU A 57 8.63 -17.49 -19.84
C LEU A 57 10.02 -18.00 -20.19
N GLU A 58 10.23 -19.28 -20.44
CA GLU A 58 11.53 -19.90 -20.74
C GLU A 58 11.88 -19.94 -22.22
N ALA A 59 10.97 -19.54 -23.11
CA ALA A 59 11.23 -19.56 -24.55
C ALA A 59 12.54 -18.81 -24.90
N PRO A 60 13.45 -19.41 -25.71
CA PRO A 60 14.79 -18.85 -25.94
C PRO A 60 14.82 -17.41 -26.45
N ASP A 61 13.87 -17.06 -27.32
CA ASP A 61 13.77 -15.73 -27.94
C ASP A 61 13.01 -14.72 -27.05
N SER A 62 12.57 -15.14 -25.87
CA SER A 62 11.77 -14.36 -24.94
C SER A 62 12.66 -13.38 -24.16
N PRO A 63 12.55 -12.05 -24.37
CA PRO A 63 13.38 -11.07 -23.68
C PRO A 63 13.30 -11.21 -22.16
N TRP A 64 14.45 -11.18 -21.49
CA TRP A 64 14.55 -11.34 -20.03
C TRP A 64 15.72 -10.55 -19.45
N PRO A 65 15.60 -10.04 -18.22
CA PRO A 65 16.73 -9.42 -17.53
C PRO A 65 17.93 -10.38 -17.42
N ALA A 66 19.10 -9.92 -17.90
CA ALA A 66 20.32 -10.72 -17.88
C ALA A 66 20.69 -11.15 -16.45
N GLY A 67 21.12 -12.41 -16.30
CA GLY A 67 21.55 -12.98 -15.01
C GLY A 67 20.43 -13.22 -14.00
N ARG A 68 19.14 -13.11 -14.39
CA ARG A 68 17.99 -13.41 -13.52
C ARG A 68 17.35 -14.74 -13.90
N SER A 69 16.99 -15.55 -12.90
CA SER A 69 16.16 -16.75 -13.11
C SER A 69 14.77 -16.39 -13.62
N ARG A 70 14.16 -17.28 -14.42
CA ARG A 70 12.76 -17.16 -14.83
C ARG A 70 11.84 -17.41 -13.63
N HIS A 71 10.89 -16.51 -13.40
CA HIS A 71 9.90 -16.64 -12.34
C HIS A 71 8.60 -15.93 -12.71
N PHE A 72 7.55 -16.27 -12.00
CA PHE A 72 6.31 -15.49 -11.98
C PHE A 72 5.82 -15.34 -10.55
N TYR A 73 4.91 -14.40 -10.34
CA TYR A 73 4.31 -14.07 -9.06
C TYR A 73 2.82 -14.36 -9.08
N GLN A 74 2.30 -14.89 -7.99
CA GLN A 74 0.87 -14.84 -7.70
C GLN A 74 0.59 -13.82 -6.61
N ILE A 75 -0.41 -12.97 -6.83
CA ILE A 75 -0.86 -11.96 -5.87
C ILE A 75 -2.33 -12.19 -5.54
N PHE A 76 -2.65 -12.26 -4.24
CA PHE A 76 -4.03 -12.39 -3.76
C PHE A 76 -4.17 -11.77 -2.36
N MET A 77 -5.41 -11.69 -1.86
CA MET A 77 -5.69 -11.24 -0.50
C MET A 77 -5.93 -12.43 0.43
N SER A 78 -5.40 -12.38 1.65
CA SER A 78 -5.61 -13.40 2.69
C SER A 78 -5.94 -12.77 4.03
N ASP A 79 -6.76 -13.44 4.85
CA ASP A 79 -6.84 -13.14 6.30
C ASP A 79 -5.97 -14.08 7.15
N GLU A 80 -5.47 -15.15 6.55
CA GLU A 80 -4.70 -16.20 7.23
C GLU A 80 -3.32 -16.28 6.61
N VAL A 81 -2.35 -15.74 7.34
CA VAL A 81 -0.94 -15.72 6.98
C VAL A 81 -0.13 -16.07 8.23
N SER A 82 0.74 -17.06 8.11
CA SER A 82 1.79 -17.36 9.08
C SER A 82 3.17 -17.19 8.42
N ARG A 83 4.24 -17.37 9.18
CA ARG A 83 5.60 -17.41 8.63
C ARG A 83 5.83 -18.57 7.66
N GLU A 84 4.98 -19.59 7.70
CA GLU A 84 5.12 -20.80 6.90
C GLU A 84 4.17 -20.83 5.70
N ARG A 85 2.96 -20.28 5.83
CA ARG A 85 1.92 -20.43 4.81
C ARG A 85 0.97 -19.26 4.73
N ALA A 86 0.35 -19.13 3.56
CA ALA A 86 -0.77 -18.24 3.33
C ALA A 86 -1.93 -19.02 2.71
N THR A 87 -3.15 -18.71 3.15
CA THR A 87 -4.36 -19.39 2.66
C THR A 87 -5.20 -18.45 1.80
N PHE A 88 -5.47 -18.86 0.57
CA PHE A 88 -6.50 -18.22 -0.25
C PHE A 88 -7.82 -18.95 -0.07
N ARG A 89 -8.90 -18.19 0.18
CA ARG A 89 -10.27 -18.71 0.18
C ARG A 89 -11.17 -17.90 -0.73
N PHE A 90 -11.93 -18.59 -1.57
CA PHE A 90 -13.00 -17.99 -2.35
C PHE A 90 -14.17 -18.96 -2.48
N ARG A 91 -15.34 -18.57 -1.96
CA ARG A 91 -16.54 -19.41 -1.90
C ARG A 91 -16.25 -20.75 -1.19
N ARG A 92 -16.21 -21.87 -1.93
CA ARG A 92 -15.93 -23.22 -1.42
C ARG A 92 -14.54 -23.73 -1.81
N GLU A 93 -13.76 -22.91 -2.51
CA GLU A 93 -12.42 -23.24 -2.95
C GLU A 93 -11.40 -22.68 -1.97
N GLU A 94 -10.40 -23.49 -1.66
CA GLU A 94 -9.29 -23.16 -0.79
C GLU A 94 -7.98 -23.56 -1.49
N ALA A 95 -6.97 -22.72 -1.39
CA ALA A 95 -5.60 -23.07 -1.72
C ALA A 95 -4.67 -22.62 -0.60
N ILE A 96 -3.80 -23.53 -0.17
CA ILE A 96 -2.78 -23.28 0.84
C ILE A 96 -1.44 -23.23 0.12
N PHE A 97 -0.69 -22.17 0.35
CA PHE A 97 0.65 -21.99 -0.20
C PHE A 97 1.65 -21.98 0.94
N ALA A 98 2.68 -22.82 0.84
CA ALA A 98 3.80 -22.87 1.77
C ALA A 98 5.11 -22.62 0.98
N PRO A 99 5.58 -21.37 0.90
CA PRO A 99 6.80 -21.05 0.18
C PRO A 99 8.01 -21.72 0.85
N GLU A 100 8.97 -22.21 0.08
CA GLU A 100 10.16 -22.91 0.60
C GLU A 100 10.97 -22.06 1.61
N LYS A 101 11.07 -20.75 1.37
CA LYS A 101 11.75 -19.80 2.27
C LYS A 101 10.83 -19.22 3.35
N GLY A 102 9.57 -19.64 3.40
CA GLY A 102 8.53 -19.06 4.22
C GLY A 102 8.01 -17.71 3.71
N LEU A 103 7.15 -17.08 4.51
CA LEU A 103 6.62 -15.75 4.28
C LEU A 103 7.27 -14.71 5.17
N ARG A 104 7.74 -13.63 4.55
CA ARG A 104 8.06 -12.38 5.25
C ARG A 104 6.80 -11.55 5.39
N ILE A 105 6.48 -11.11 6.60
CA ILE A 105 5.28 -10.31 6.87
C ILE A 105 5.71 -8.91 7.29
N ASN A 106 5.24 -7.89 6.57
CA ASN A 106 5.64 -6.51 6.82
C ASN A 106 5.20 -6.05 8.22
N GLY A 107 6.13 -5.47 8.98
CA GLY A 107 5.85 -4.95 10.33
C GLY A 107 5.46 -6.00 11.37
N GLU A 108 5.67 -7.30 11.10
CA GLU A 108 5.38 -8.38 12.05
C GLU A 108 6.59 -9.31 12.19
N SER A 109 7.05 -9.48 13.44
CA SER A 109 8.16 -10.36 13.79
C SER A 109 7.74 -11.83 13.90
N GLN A 110 6.44 -12.10 13.95
CA GLN A 110 5.82 -13.41 14.12
C GLN A 110 4.78 -13.66 13.02
N ASP A 111 3.83 -14.56 13.29
CA ASP A 111 2.67 -14.82 12.43
C ASP A 111 1.79 -13.59 12.24
N GLY A 112 0.93 -13.67 11.23
CA GLY A 112 0.05 -12.59 10.84
C GLY A 112 -1.00 -12.25 11.89
N LEU A 113 -0.96 -11.05 12.49
CA LEU A 113 -1.92 -10.59 13.50
C LEU A 113 -2.87 -9.49 13.01
N ARG A 114 -2.61 -8.89 11.85
CA ARG A 114 -3.29 -7.70 11.33
C ARG A 114 -3.89 -7.93 9.94
N PRO A 115 -4.76 -8.93 9.72
CA PRO A 115 -5.42 -9.09 8.42
C PRO A 115 -6.29 -7.88 8.05
N PRO A 116 -6.69 -7.74 6.77
CA PRO A 116 -6.30 -8.58 5.64
C PRO A 116 -4.88 -8.26 5.14
N TYR A 117 -4.30 -9.15 4.33
CA TYR A 117 -2.97 -9.01 3.73
C TYR A 117 -3.05 -9.06 2.22
N TRP A 118 -2.23 -8.26 1.54
CA TRP A 118 -1.68 -8.65 0.24
C TRP A 118 -0.68 -9.79 0.46
N VAL A 119 -0.83 -10.88 -0.28
CA VAL A 119 0.15 -11.96 -0.35
C VAL A 119 0.74 -11.98 -1.75
N ILE A 120 2.05 -11.95 -1.84
CA ILE A 120 2.85 -12.03 -3.07
C ILE A 120 3.72 -13.27 -2.96
N LEU A 121 3.51 -14.23 -3.84
CA LEU A 121 4.25 -15.48 -3.87
C LEU A 121 5.09 -15.56 -5.13
N GLU A 122 6.37 -15.91 -5.00
CA GLU A 122 7.27 -16.15 -6.13
C GLU A 122 7.27 -17.63 -6.50
N PHE A 123 7.07 -17.92 -7.78
CA PHE A 123 7.16 -19.25 -8.36
C PHE A 123 8.30 -19.31 -9.36
N LYS A 124 9.11 -20.36 -9.28
CA LYS A 124 10.22 -20.60 -10.19
C LYS A 124 10.39 -22.08 -10.45
N ARG A 125 11.13 -22.41 -11.51
CA ARG A 125 11.54 -23.79 -11.77
C ARG A 125 12.68 -24.18 -10.82
N SER A 126 12.55 -25.34 -10.18
CA SER A 126 13.59 -25.95 -9.35
C SER A 126 14.51 -26.82 -10.19
N ALA A 127 15.56 -27.37 -9.55
CA ALA A 127 16.56 -28.20 -10.22
C ALA A 127 16.01 -29.55 -10.73
N ASP A 128 14.89 -30.02 -10.17
CA ASP A 128 14.19 -31.24 -10.56
C ASP A 128 13.10 -31.00 -11.62
N ASP A 129 13.11 -29.83 -12.27
CA ASP A 129 12.15 -29.42 -13.31
C ASP A 129 10.70 -29.21 -12.82
N SER A 130 10.47 -29.28 -11.50
CA SER A 130 9.18 -28.90 -10.91
C SER A 130 9.05 -27.37 -10.75
N ILE A 131 7.83 -26.88 -10.61
CA ILE A 131 7.57 -25.47 -10.28
C ILE A 131 7.26 -25.39 -8.80
N VAL A 132 8.05 -24.61 -8.08
CA VAL A 132 7.95 -24.47 -6.64
C VAL A 132 7.55 -23.04 -6.27
N CYS A 133 6.75 -22.92 -5.21
CA CYS A 133 6.54 -21.65 -4.52
C CYS A 133 7.81 -21.38 -3.68
N SER A 134 8.69 -20.50 -4.13
CA SER A 134 10.02 -20.37 -3.54
C SER A 134 10.09 -19.33 -2.42
N ASP A 135 9.41 -18.21 -2.57
CA ASP A 135 9.48 -17.07 -1.63
C ASP A 135 8.09 -16.47 -1.46
N GLY A 136 7.85 -15.82 -0.32
CA GLY A 136 6.58 -15.23 0.01
C GLY A 136 6.74 -13.92 0.76
N TYR A 137 5.91 -12.95 0.42
CA TYR A 137 5.79 -11.69 1.11
C TYR A 137 4.33 -11.37 1.39
N ALA A 138 4.04 -10.94 2.60
CA ALA A 138 2.73 -10.46 3.00
C ALA A 138 2.81 -9.02 3.51
N HIS A 139 1.88 -8.18 3.07
CA HIS A 139 1.74 -6.80 3.53
C HIS A 139 0.32 -6.56 3.97
N THR A 140 0.15 -6.17 5.23
CA THR A 140 -1.09 -5.71 5.80
C THR A 140 -1.79 -4.66 4.91
N LEU A 141 -3.08 -4.84 4.70
CA LEU A 141 -3.96 -3.93 3.99
C LEU A 141 -4.77 -3.09 4.98
N HIS A 142 -5.29 -1.95 4.52
CA HIS A 142 -6.35 -1.25 5.25
C HIS A 142 -7.61 -2.12 5.36
N SER A 143 -8.12 -2.60 4.23
CA SER A 143 -9.23 -3.56 4.17
C SER A 143 -9.27 -4.26 2.80
N ARG A 144 -10.12 -5.27 2.62
CA ARG A 144 -10.29 -5.91 1.30
C ARG A 144 -10.87 -4.97 0.24
N SER A 145 -11.63 -3.96 0.66
CA SER A 145 -12.27 -2.98 -0.22
C SER A 145 -11.47 -1.68 -0.39
N CYS A 146 -10.39 -1.52 0.38
CA CYS A 146 -9.41 -0.45 0.29
C CYS A 146 -8.00 -1.06 0.37
N THR A 147 -7.41 -1.29 -0.80
CA THR A 147 -6.20 -2.10 -0.93
C THR A 147 -4.90 -1.34 -0.72
N VAL A 148 -4.97 -0.25 0.04
CA VAL A 148 -3.80 0.54 0.43
C VAL A 148 -3.01 -0.29 1.45
N PRO A 149 -1.72 -0.57 1.20
CA PRO A 149 -0.86 -1.22 2.19
C PRO A 149 -0.62 -0.27 3.36
N VAL A 150 -0.59 -0.81 4.58
CA VAL A 150 -0.31 -0.08 5.81
C VAL A 150 0.74 -0.81 6.63
N ASP A 151 1.71 -0.08 7.17
CA ASP A 151 2.85 -0.62 7.89
C ASP A 151 2.50 -0.92 9.37
N SER A 152 1.54 -0.17 9.93
CA SER A 152 1.11 -0.30 11.32
C SER A 152 -0.41 -0.31 11.53
N GLY A 153 -0.83 -0.82 12.69
CA GLY A 153 -2.24 -0.70 13.12
C GLY A 153 -2.64 0.76 13.39
N LEU A 154 -1.69 1.59 13.85
CA LEU A 154 -1.90 3.03 14.01
C LEU A 154 -2.10 3.70 12.65
N GLU A 155 -1.31 3.32 11.64
CA GLU A 155 -1.44 3.88 10.30
C GLU A 155 -2.80 3.52 9.67
N ARG A 156 -3.28 2.29 9.92
CA ARG A 156 -4.65 1.89 9.56
C ARG A 156 -5.69 2.83 10.20
N GLN A 157 -5.54 3.17 11.48
CA GLN A 157 -6.43 4.09 12.20
C GLN A 157 -6.33 5.53 11.68
N THR A 158 -5.14 5.98 11.30
CA THR A 158 -4.95 7.30 10.66
C THR A 158 -5.69 7.35 9.32
N LEU A 159 -5.60 6.28 8.52
CA LEU A 159 -6.34 6.17 7.26
C LEU A 159 -7.86 6.18 7.48
N ASP A 160 -8.36 5.51 8.51
CA ASP A 160 -9.78 5.57 8.92
C ASP A 160 -10.21 6.99 9.33
N SER A 161 -9.36 7.69 10.07
CA SER A 161 -9.59 9.08 10.49
C SER A 161 -9.66 10.01 9.28
N LEU A 162 -8.75 9.86 8.32
CA LEU A 162 -8.75 10.60 7.07
C LEU A 162 -10.02 10.31 6.27
N ALA A 163 -10.36 9.03 6.05
CA ALA A 163 -11.57 8.62 5.33
C ALA A 163 -12.84 9.21 5.98
N THR A 164 -12.90 9.23 7.31
CA THR A 164 -13.98 9.86 8.08
C THR A 164 -14.06 11.36 7.82
N CYS A 165 -12.93 12.08 7.85
CA CYS A 165 -12.92 13.51 7.50
C CYS A 165 -13.40 13.75 6.07
N ALA A 166 -12.93 12.99 5.08
CA ALA A 166 -13.37 13.13 3.70
C ALA A 166 -14.88 12.93 3.54
N ALA A 167 -15.42 11.86 4.13
CA ALA A 167 -16.85 11.57 4.10
C ALA A 167 -17.68 12.66 4.79
N TRP A 168 -17.17 13.24 5.89
CA TRP A 168 -17.82 14.37 6.55
C TRP A 168 -17.82 15.63 5.67
N LEU A 169 -16.70 15.96 5.03
CA LEU A 169 -16.58 17.10 4.11
C LEU A 169 -17.49 16.94 2.90
N ALA A 170 -17.60 15.74 2.34
CA ALA A 170 -18.48 15.44 1.21
C ALA A 170 -19.95 15.80 1.47
N LYS A 171 -20.39 15.69 2.73
CA LYS A 171 -21.77 16.00 3.16
C LYS A 171 -22.00 17.50 3.37
N LYS A 172 -20.96 18.33 3.42
CA LYS A 172 -21.07 19.78 3.67
C LYS A 172 -21.32 20.52 2.35
N ARG A 173 -22.57 20.94 2.12
CA ARG A 173 -23.00 21.67 0.92
C ARG A 173 -22.24 22.97 0.63
N LYS A 174 -21.61 23.57 1.65
CA LYS A 174 -20.79 24.80 1.54
C LYS A 174 -19.31 24.55 1.88
N ALA A 175 -18.83 23.31 1.82
CA ALA A 175 -17.40 23.06 1.99
C ALA A 175 -16.63 23.83 0.89
N PRO A 176 -15.58 24.57 1.23
CA PRO A 176 -14.79 25.33 0.24
C PRO A 176 -13.85 24.41 -0.56
N ILE A 177 -14.20 23.13 -0.75
CA ILE A 177 -13.36 22.12 -1.38
C ILE A 177 -14.03 21.63 -2.66
N ARG A 178 -13.28 21.65 -3.76
CA ARG A 178 -13.67 21.09 -5.05
C ARG A 178 -13.32 19.61 -5.15
N SER A 179 -12.10 19.26 -4.75
CA SER A 179 -11.59 17.89 -4.79
C SER A 179 -10.54 17.63 -3.72
N LEU A 180 -10.40 16.35 -3.39
CA LEU A 180 -9.55 15.84 -2.35
C LEU A 180 -8.93 14.52 -2.82
N SER A 181 -7.62 14.37 -2.70
CA SER A 181 -6.91 13.13 -3.05
C SER A 181 -5.96 12.71 -1.95
N LEU A 182 -5.85 11.40 -1.73
CA LEU A 182 -4.91 10.77 -0.82
C LEU A 182 -3.86 10.02 -1.62
N LYS A 183 -2.61 10.12 -1.19
CA LYS A 183 -1.50 9.30 -1.66
C LYS A 183 -0.80 8.68 -0.45
N LYS A 184 -0.55 7.37 -0.49
CA LYS A 184 0.43 6.69 0.37
C LYS A 184 1.74 6.63 -0.41
N PRO A 185 2.76 7.43 -0.04
CA PRO A 185 4.08 7.34 -0.66
C PRO A 185 4.66 5.94 -0.51
N LEU A 186 5.29 5.44 -1.58
CA LEU A 186 6.00 4.16 -1.58
C LEU A 186 7.52 4.33 -1.65
N PHE A 187 7.98 5.55 -1.93
CA PHE A 187 9.38 5.92 -2.11
C PHE A 187 9.63 7.27 -1.43
N ASP A 188 10.86 7.47 -0.97
CA ASP A 188 11.28 8.72 -0.35
C ASP A 188 11.19 9.89 -1.33
N TYR A 189 10.86 11.06 -0.79
CA TYR A 189 10.95 12.33 -1.48
C TYR A 189 12.27 13.03 -1.13
N ALA A 190 12.96 13.52 -2.15
CA ALA A 190 14.07 14.43 -1.98
C ALA A 190 13.57 15.76 -1.40
N VAL A 191 14.26 16.27 -0.39
CA VAL A 191 14.01 17.54 0.26
C VAL A 191 15.31 18.26 0.55
N THR A 192 15.27 19.59 0.64
CA THR A 192 16.40 20.40 1.07
C THR A 192 16.00 21.17 2.32
N VAL A 193 16.74 20.97 3.41
CA VAL A 193 16.52 21.64 4.69
C VAL A 193 17.80 22.37 5.07
N ASP A 194 17.71 23.67 5.32
CA ASP A 194 18.87 24.50 5.70
C ASP A 194 20.08 24.39 4.73
N GLY A 195 19.83 24.10 3.45
CA GLY A 195 20.85 23.93 2.41
C GLY A 195 21.40 22.50 2.26
N GLU A 196 20.97 21.55 3.10
CA GLU A 196 21.38 20.15 3.04
C GLU A 196 20.33 19.29 2.32
N GLU A 197 20.77 18.43 1.40
CA GLU A 197 19.91 17.44 0.76
C GLU A 197 19.58 16.29 1.72
N GLY A 198 18.31 15.88 1.73
CA GLY A 198 17.81 14.79 2.54
C GLY A 198 16.63 14.08 1.90
N TRP A 199 16.16 13.03 2.57
CA TRP A 199 15.09 12.17 2.09
C TRP A 199 14.06 11.96 3.19
N VAL A 200 12.78 12.05 2.85
CA VAL A 200 11.67 11.81 3.77
C VAL A 200 10.60 10.96 3.13
N LEU A 201 10.03 10.04 3.91
CA LEU A 201 8.90 9.21 3.53
C LEU A 201 7.76 9.46 4.52
N PRO A 202 6.80 10.34 4.20
CA PRO A 202 5.64 10.53 5.06
C PRO A 202 4.63 9.39 4.89
N ASP A 203 3.85 9.12 5.93
CA ASP A 203 2.84 8.06 5.89
C ASP A 203 1.75 8.35 4.85
N PHE A 204 1.20 9.56 4.83
CA PHE A 204 0.25 9.96 3.79
C PHE A 204 0.46 11.38 3.31
N MET A 205 0.01 11.64 2.09
CA MET A 205 -0.12 12.98 1.52
C MET A 205 -1.57 13.21 1.10
N VAL A 206 -2.11 14.34 1.52
CA VAL A 206 -3.44 14.80 1.13
C VAL A 206 -3.32 16.05 0.28
N GLU A 207 -3.78 15.98 -0.95
CA GLU A 207 -3.88 17.14 -1.84
C GLU A 207 -5.33 17.61 -1.89
N VAL A 208 -5.51 18.93 -1.78
CA VAL A 208 -6.79 19.60 -1.71
C VAL A 208 -6.84 20.63 -2.81
N THR A 209 -7.91 20.65 -3.58
CA THR A 209 -8.22 21.79 -4.45
C THR A 209 -9.46 22.48 -3.91
N THR A 210 -9.35 23.77 -3.60
CA THR A 210 -10.47 24.56 -3.08
C THR A 210 -11.48 24.87 -4.18
N ALA A 211 -12.67 25.34 -3.81
CA ALA A 211 -13.67 25.82 -4.76
C ALA A 211 -13.16 27.01 -5.59
N ALA A 212 -12.21 27.79 -5.05
CA ALA A 212 -11.52 28.87 -5.74
C ALA A 212 -10.38 28.38 -6.66
N GLY A 213 -10.08 27.08 -6.67
CA GLY A 213 -9.03 26.49 -7.49
C GLY A 213 -7.63 26.49 -6.85
N GLU A 214 -7.50 27.01 -5.63
CA GLU A 214 -6.25 26.96 -4.86
C GLU A 214 -5.89 25.51 -4.52
N LYS A 215 -4.63 25.14 -4.67
CA LYS A 215 -4.12 23.81 -4.32
C LYS A 215 -3.33 23.88 -3.02
N LYS A 216 -3.66 23.00 -2.07
CA LYS A 216 -2.95 22.83 -0.80
C LYS A 216 -2.52 21.38 -0.64
N ALA A 217 -1.31 21.17 -0.13
CA ALA A 217 -0.77 19.87 0.20
C ALA A 217 -0.60 19.75 1.71
N PHE A 218 -1.09 18.64 2.28
CA PHE A 218 -0.93 18.28 3.67
C PHE A 218 -0.13 16.99 3.75
N VAL A 219 0.87 16.99 4.62
CA VAL A 219 1.69 15.81 4.91
C VAL A 219 1.17 15.24 6.22
N ILE A 220 0.78 13.97 6.23
CA ILE A 220 0.22 13.30 7.38
C ILE A 220 1.23 12.28 7.88
N GLU A 221 1.54 12.34 9.16
CA GLU A 221 2.43 11.40 9.83
C GLU A 221 1.71 10.71 10.99
N THR A 222 1.75 9.38 11.02
CA THR A 222 1.23 8.57 12.10
C THR A 222 2.29 8.44 13.19
N MET A 223 1.91 8.79 14.42
CA MET A 223 2.80 8.77 15.59
C MET A 223 2.37 7.68 16.57
N GLY A 224 3.34 7.01 17.20
CA GLY A 224 3.06 5.88 18.08
C GLY A 224 3.87 5.82 19.37
N TYR A 225 5.11 6.32 19.37
CA TYR A 225 5.97 6.34 20.56
C TYR A 225 6.24 7.79 21.00
N GLN A 226 6.63 7.95 22.26
CA GLN A 226 6.92 9.25 22.87
C GLN A 226 8.22 9.23 23.69
N ASP A 227 9.08 8.23 23.49
CA ASP A 227 10.42 8.25 24.08
C ASP A 227 11.29 9.33 23.40
N GLU A 228 12.29 9.83 24.14
CA GLU A 228 13.10 10.97 23.71
C GLU A 228 13.86 10.73 22.41
N GLU A 229 14.43 9.54 22.23
CA GLU A 229 15.16 9.17 21.01
C GLU A 229 14.23 9.14 19.79
N TYR A 230 13.03 8.55 19.95
CA TYR A 230 12.01 8.56 18.91
C TYR A 230 11.54 9.98 18.59
N ILE A 231 11.36 10.83 19.60
CA ILE A 231 10.97 12.24 19.43
C ILE A 231 12.01 13.02 18.64
N GLU A 232 13.28 12.90 19.01
CA GLU A 232 14.37 13.61 18.35
C GLU A 232 14.48 13.19 16.87
N ARG A 233 14.48 11.88 16.61
CA ARG A 233 14.55 11.32 15.25
C ARG A 233 13.39 11.81 14.37
N LYS A 234 12.15 11.75 14.88
CA LYS A 234 10.97 12.23 14.14
C LYS A 234 10.99 13.73 13.95
N SER A 235 11.45 14.51 14.93
CA SER A 235 11.59 15.96 14.81
C SER A 235 12.51 16.36 13.66
N ARG A 236 13.60 15.62 13.44
CA ARG A 236 14.49 15.82 12.27
C ARG A 236 13.76 15.54 10.96
N GLN A 237 13.04 14.41 10.86
CA GLN A 237 12.25 14.06 9.66
C GLN A 237 11.13 15.08 9.39
N HIS A 238 10.45 15.55 10.44
CA HIS A 238 9.37 16.53 10.34
C HIS A 238 9.81 17.87 9.75
N ARG A 239 11.07 18.28 9.94
CA ARG A 239 11.63 19.47 9.27
C ARG A 239 11.64 19.30 7.76
N GLY A 240 12.09 18.15 7.26
CA GLY A 240 12.05 17.82 5.83
C GLY A 240 10.64 17.70 5.29
N MET A 241 9.74 17.03 6.01
CA MET A 241 8.34 16.87 5.60
C MET A 241 7.60 18.21 5.44
N LYS A 242 7.91 19.22 6.25
CA LYS A 242 7.34 20.57 6.11
C LYS A 242 7.70 21.25 4.78
N MET A 243 8.74 20.79 4.09
CA MET A 243 9.08 21.28 2.74
C MET A 243 8.10 20.77 1.68
N LEU A 244 7.41 19.65 1.93
CA LEU A 244 6.46 19.05 0.99
C LEU A 244 5.04 19.62 1.13
N GLY A 245 4.71 20.20 2.28
CA GLY A 245 3.39 20.74 2.56
C GLY A 245 3.15 20.97 4.06
N GLN A 246 1.90 21.23 4.41
CA GLN A 246 1.53 21.45 5.81
C GLN A 246 1.52 20.12 6.58
N LEU A 247 2.51 19.93 7.46
CA LEU A 247 2.63 18.74 8.30
C LEU A 247 1.53 18.67 9.36
N GLN A 248 0.95 17.48 9.52
CA GLN A 248 -0.08 17.13 10.49
C GLN A 248 0.24 15.75 11.07
N THR A 249 0.17 15.62 12.39
CA THR A 249 0.40 14.35 13.07
C THR A 249 -0.92 13.71 13.49
N ASP A 250 -0.95 12.39 13.60
CA ASP A 250 -2.01 11.64 14.27
C ASP A 250 -1.40 10.75 15.38
N PRO A 251 -1.67 11.02 16.67
CA PRO A 251 -2.53 12.08 17.18
C PRO A 251 -2.00 13.51 16.91
N PRO A 252 -2.88 14.52 16.86
CA PRO A 252 -2.51 15.89 16.56
C PRO A 252 -1.75 16.54 17.72
N ARG A 253 -0.82 17.44 17.38
CA ARG A 253 0.08 18.12 18.35
C ARG A 253 1.08 17.20 19.03
N TRP A 254 1.25 15.98 18.54
CA TRP A 254 2.33 15.12 19.00
C TRP A 254 3.66 15.92 18.98
N PRO A 255 4.49 15.82 20.04
CA PRO A 255 4.45 14.83 21.12
C PRO A 255 3.55 15.14 22.31
N GLU A 256 2.82 16.26 22.34
CA GLU A 256 1.86 16.57 23.40
C GLU A 256 0.80 15.46 23.52
N GLU A 257 0.56 14.96 24.74
CA GLU A 257 -0.48 13.96 24.99
C GLU A 257 -1.86 14.50 24.64
N THR A 258 -2.63 13.72 23.89
CA THR A 258 -4.03 14.04 23.59
C THR A 258 -4.85 12.77 23.36
N ASP A 259 -6.07 12.75 23.89
CA ASP A 259 -7.04 11.67 23.66
C ASP A 259 -7.79 11.79 22.32
N ARG A 260 -7.44 12.78 21.51
CA ARG A 260 -8.14 13.06 20.26
C ARG A 260 -7.35 12.51 19.08
N THR A 261 -8.05 11.85 18.15
CA THR A 261 -7.50 11.53 16.84
C THR A 261 -7.54 12.75 15.91
N LEU A 262 -6.87 12.66 14.77
CA LEU A 262 -6.89 13.67 13.71
C LEU A 262 -8.32 14.05 13.30
N TRP A 263 -9.23 13.06 13.19
CA TRP A 263 -10.65 13.30 12.91
C TRP A 263 -11.33 14.13 14.01
N ARG A 264 -11.20 13.71 15.27
CA ARG A 264 -11.90 14.33 16.42
C ARG A 264 -11.42 15.74 16.70
N SER A 265 -10.19 16.05 16.30
CA SER A 265 -9.56 17.31 16.63
C SER A 265 -9.92 18.42 15.66
N LYS A 266 -9.97 18.15 14.34
CA LYS A 266 -9.78 19.23 13.37
C LYS A 266 -10.38 19.09 11.96
N CYS A 267 -11.35 18.23 11.62
CA CYS A 267 -11.92 18.30 10.25
C CYS A 267 -12.47 19.71 9.89
N THR A 268 -12.78 20.56 10.88
CA THR A 268 -13.07 21.99 10.71
C THR A 268 -11.85 22.85 10.37
N VAL A 269 -10.65 22.61 10.92
CA VAL A 269 -9.47 23.45 10.72
C VAL A 269 -8.65 23.03 9.49
N PHE A 270 -8.68 21.75 9.09
CA PHE A 270 -7.99 21.25 7.89
C PHE A 270 -8.44 21.94 6.58
N PHE A 271 -9.64 22.52 6.55
CA PHE A 271 -10.30 22.94 5.32
C PHE A 271 -11.07 24.27 5.40
N LEU A 272 -10.88 25.05 6.47
CA LEU A 272 -11.47 26.40 6.61
C LEU A 272 -10.50 27.53 6.23
N ILE A 273 -9.29 27.20 5.77
CA ILE A 273 -8.34 28.16 5.22
C ILE A 273 -8.38 28.06 3.70
#